data_AF-A0A2K0SZY1-F1
#
_entry.id   AF-A0A2K0SZY1-F1
#
_cell.length_a   1.000
_cell.length_b   1.000
_cell.length_c   1.000
_cell.angle_alpha   90.00
_cell.angle_beta   90.00
_cell.angle_gamma   90.00
#
_symmetry.space_group_name_H-M   'P 1'
#
loop_
_entity.id
_entity.type
_entity.pdbx_description
1 polymer ?
#
loop_
_entity_poly.entity_id
_entity_poly.type
_entity_poly.pdbx_seq_one_letter_code
_entity_poly.pdbx_strand_id
1 'polypeptide(L)'
;MRGKILLPVFAVLNSFVNAQEKYVLTTGPTARSQCAATTAVSPTFSFSTFAFTQSETYRYAISVPSPTSTETFAAPFSALGSLIPSVATTTWGSWDPNATATATDFHDKYGSASWSALWENARPFLNNFTSTGIYSTTVSPTPVPSAELILPPRDYFGPTDCYNFPDGFIYGVAGSAAQIEGATSHEGKAPSAADIIAKDQPSQDYVTDENYYLYKQDIERLAAIGVKYYSFSIPWTRILPFAVPGSPVNQQAIDHYNDLIDFVIAKGMLPVVTLIHFDTPLQFYAANVSSLYDKPSVGYNNGAYQNETFVDAFVHYGKIVMTHFADRVPIWVTFNEAFTYCQNGHAVDSVIKAHAQLYHFYHEQINGTGKVGMKYSNLFGVPLDPLNTSHVEAANDYNNFQVAIFGNPIHLGTDYPAVYKERVPDYVPLTKEDLDYIKGQRIFGEPMRILLSWGGKFGWNVGYASQTYVYITPTYLRHYLSYLWNTYRSPIIVTEFGFPVVNEAALPLAQQLFDSPRSQYYLSFMSEILKSIWEDGVQVLGVIAWSFVDNWEFGDFTPHYGMQTVDRTTQERHYKKSLFDFVDFIQART
;
A
#
# COMPACT_ATOMS: atom_id res chain seq x y z
N MET A 1 57.09 2.78 52.97
CA MET A 1 56.50 1.57 53.58
C MET A 1 54.99 1.60 53.38
N ARG A 2 54.43 0.45 52.98
CA ARG A 2 53.05 -0.09 53.16
C ARG A 2 52.01 0.86 53.78
N GLY A 3 50.76 0.96 53.31
CA GLY A 3 50.04 0.09 52.38
C GLY A 3 48.61 0.58 52.14
N LYS A 4 48.03 0.06 51.05
CA LYS A 4 46.62 0.15 50.66
C LYS A 4 45.76 -0.85 51.44
N ILE A 5 44.44 -0.62 51.40
CA ILE A 5 43.27 -1.55 51.30
C ILE A 5 42.13 -0.93 52.16
N LEU A 6 40.83 -0.94 51.82
CA LEU A 6 40.00 -1.05 50.60
C LEU A 6 38.55 -1.11 51.14
N LEU A 7 37.56 -0.42 50.56
CA LEU A 7 36.18 -0.92 50.54
C LEU A 7 35.42 -0.30 49.34
N PRO A 8 34.52 -1.07 48.69
CA PRO A 8 34.11 -0.85 47.31
C PRO A 8 32.77 -0.11 47.22
N VAL A 9 32.58 0.64 46.13
CA VAL A 9 31.27 1.13 45.73
C VAL A 9 31.01 0.66 44.31
N PHE A 10 29.89 -0.06 44.16
CA PHE A 10 29.31 -0.52 42.90
C PHE A 10 29.13 0.65 41.93
N ALA A 11 29.66 0.51 40.72
CA ALA A 11 29.32 1.37 39.59
C ALA A 11 28.10 0.78 38.87
N VAL A 12 26.96 1.46 38.96
CA VAL A 12 25.83 1.26 38.06
C VAL A 12 26.08 2.13 36.83
N LEU A 13 26.36 1.49 35.69
CA LEU A 13 26.38 2.13 34.38
C LEU A 13 24.92 2.28 33.91
N ASN A 14 24.35 3.47 34.11
CA ASN A 14 23.16 3.90 33.39
C ASN A 14 23.62 4.67 32.14
N SER A 15 23.55 4.02 30.99
CA SER A 15 23.63 4.67 29.68
C SER A 15 22.25 5.25 29.33
N PHE A 16 22.03 6.52 29.67
CA PHE A 16 20.93 7.31 29.10
C PHE A 16 21.39 7.86 27.75
N VAL A 17 20.89 7.29 26.65
CA VAL A 17 20.94 7.95 25.34
C VAL A 17 19.74 8.89 25.28
N ASN A 18 19.93 10.13 25.72
CA ASN A 18 18.98 11.20 25.45
C ASN A 18 19.33 11.81 24.08
N ALA A 19 18.62 11.37 23.04
CA ALA A 19 18.53 12.13 21.80
C ALA A 19 17.61 13.33 22.05
N GLN A 20 18.15 14.40 22.62
CA GLN A 20 17.43 15.65 22.79
C GLN A 20 17.75 16.56 21.62
N GLU A 21 16.78 16.82 20.74
CA GLU A 21 16.89 17.87 19.73
C GLU A 21 17.13 19.21 20.42
N LYS A 22 18.36 19.74 20.31
CA LYS A 22 18.67 21.10 20.73
C LYS A 22 18.17 22.07 19.67
N TYR A 23 17.04 22.70 19.92
CA TYR A 23 16.61 23.88 19.18
C TYR A 23 17.56 25.05 19.52
N VAL A 24 18.50 25.36 18.64
CA VAL A 24 19.30 26.58 18.74
C VAL A 24 18.44 27.73 18.23
N LEU A 25 18.05 28.64 19.13
CA LEU A 25 17.44 29.92 18.77
C LEU A 25 18.45 30.76 17.98
N THR A 26 18.39 30.72 16.65
CA THR A 26 19.16 31.63 15.80
C THR A 26 18.29 32.84 15.45
N THR A 27 18.68 34.03 15.89
CA THR A 27 18.06 35.28 15.44
C THR A 27 18.75 35.77 14.17
N GLY A 28 17.98 35.95 13.10
CA GLY A 28 18.44 36.56 11.86
C GLY A 28 18.93 35.58 10.78
N PRO A 29 19.21 36.09 9.57
CA PRO A 29 19.69 35.28 8.46
C PRO A 29 21.08 34.70 8.75
N THR A 30 21.32 33.45 8.35
CA THR A 30 22.68 32.88 8.32
C THR A 30 23.52 33.68 7.34
N ALA A 31 24.59 34.33 7.83
CA ALA A 31 25.52 35.03 6.95
C ALA A 31 26.11 34.03 5.94
N ARG A 32 25.94 34.30 4.64
CA ARG A 32 26.59 33.51 3.59
C ARG A 32 28.09 33.81 3.65
N SER A 33 28.90 32.83 4.08
CA SER A 33 30.36 32.95 4.22
C SER A 33 31.09 33.31 2.91
N GLN A 34 30.40 33.21 1.77
CA GLN A 34 31.00 33.28 0.42
C GLN A 34 30.76 34.62 -0.30
N CYS A 35 30.00 35.54 0.29
CA CYS A 35 29.74 36.86 -0.32
C CYS A 35 30.69 37.94 0.20
N ALA A 36 32.00 37.73 0.07
CA ALA A 36 32.96 38.85 0.08
C ALA A 36 33.01 39.40 -1.35
N ALA A 37 32.51 40.62 -1.55
CA ALA A 37 32.46 41.25 -2.86
C ALA A 37 33.87 41.25 -3.49
N THR A 38 34.03 40.48 -4.57
CA THR A 38 35.21 40.56 -5.43
C THR A 38 35.04 41.73 -6.39
N THR A 39 36.17 42.36 -6.69
CA THR A 39 36.43 43.52 -7.55
C THR A 39 35.38 43.80 -8.63
N ALA A 40 34.93 45.06 -8.70
CA ALA A 40 34.08 45.58 -9.76
C ALA A 40 34.78 45.45 -11.12
N VAL A 41 34.53 44.35 -11.83
CA VAL A 41 34.85 44.22 -13.25
C VAL A 41 33.65 44.78 -14.01
N SER A 42 33.87 45.83 -14.80
CA SER A 42 32.85 46.30 -15.74
C SER A 42 32.69 45.26 -16.86
N PRO A 43 31.53 44.62 -17.02
CA PRO A 43 31.32 43.66 -18.09
C PRO A 43 31.45 44.35 -19.45
N THR A 44 32.21 43.76 -20.36
CA THR A 44 32.29 44.18 -21.76
C THR A 44 31.19 43.45 -22.53
N PHE A 45 30.23 44.20 -23.08
CA PHE A 45 29.14 43.62 -23.85
C PHE A 45 29.51 43.60 -25.34
N SER A 46 29.29 42.46 -25.98
CA SER A 46 29.37 42.33 -27.44
C SER A 46 28.11 41.65 -27.95
N PHE A 47 27.59 42.13 -29.08
CA PHE A 47 26.47 41.51 -29.77
C PHE A 47 27.01 40.47 -30.74
N SER A 48 26.53 39.24 -30.61
CA SER A 48 26.71 38.18 -31.59
C SER A 48 25.34 37.65 -31.99
N THR A 49 25.25 37.01 -33.15
CA THR A 49 24.04 36.32 -33.56
C THR A 49 23.81 35.16 -32.59
N PHE A 50 22.68 35.16 -31.90
CA PHE A 50 22.29 34.04 -31.05
C PHE A 50 22.01 32.82 -31.94
N ALA A 51 22.81 31.78 -31.77
CA ALA A 51 22.55 30.45 -32.31
C ALA A 51 22.59 29.46 -31.15
N PHE A 52 21.51 28.69 -30.99
CA PHE A 52 21.45 27.59 -30.05
C PHE A 52 21.22 26.30 -30.84
N THR A 53 22.15 25.37 -30.75
CA THR A 53 21.95 24.02 -31.30
C THR A 53 21.24 23.22 -30.23
N GLN A 54 20.02 22.75 -30.51
CA GLN A 54 19.32 21.87 -29.59
C GLN A 54 20.12 20.57 -29.52
N SER A 55 20.68 20.24 -28.35
CA SER A 55 21.31 18.94 -28.13
C SER A 55 20.21 17.87 -28.22
N GLU A 56 20.20 17.09 -29.30
CA GLU A 56 19.27 15.98 -29.54
C GLU A 56 19.57 14.73 -28.69
N THR A 57 20.48 14.82 -27.72
CA THR A 57 20.82 13.68 -26.87
C THR A 57 19.72 13.44 -25.83
N TYR A 58 18.72 12.64 -26.21
CA TYR A 58 17.67 12.18 -25.31
C TYR A 58 18.18 11.05 -24.40
N ARG A 59 17.75 11.05 -23.14
CA ARG A 59 17.89 9.91 -22.23
C ARG A 59 16.58 9.14 -22.23
N TYR A 60 16.66 7.81 -22.23
CA TYR A 60 15.49 6.93 -22.24
C TYR A 60 15.42 6.11 -20.96
N ALA A 61 14.20 5.79 -20.53
CA ALA A 61 13.97 4.84 -19.45
C ALA A 61 14.50 3.46 -19.84
N ILE A 62 14.96 2.71 -18.86
CA ILE A 62 15.51 1.37 -19.07
C ILE A 62 14.45 0.35 -18.68
N SER A 63 13.94 -0.36 -19.68
CA SER A 63 12.93 -1.40 -19.49
C SER A 63 13.45 -2.56 -18.64
N VAL A 64 12.53 -3.22 -17.96
CA VAL A 64 12.81 -4.52 -17.33
C VAL A 64 13.19 -5.55 -18.41
N PRO A 65 14.33 -6.25 -18.28
CA PRO A 65 14.68 -7.31 -19.21
C PRO A 65 13.74 -8.50 -19.05
N SER A 66 13.50 -9.21 -20.14
CA SER A 66 12.78 -10.49 -20.10
C SER A 66 13.46 -11.46 -19.12
N PRO A 67 12.68 -12.26 -18.37
CA PRO A 67 13.25 -13.21 -17.42
C PRO A 67 14.05 -14.29 -18.16
N THR A 68 15.20 -14.67 -17.62
CA THR A 68 16.03 -15.78 -18.15
C THR A 68 15.78 -17.10 -17.42
N SER A 69 15.12 -17.04 -16.26
CA SER A 69 14.67 -18.18 -15.46
C SER A 69 13.40 -17.81 -14.70
N THR A 70 12.57 -18.81 -14.39
CA THR A 70 11.42 -18.65 -13.50
C THR A 70 11.83 -19.09 -12.10
N GLU A 71 11.86 -18.15 -11.16
CA GLU A 71 11.99 -18.48 -9.74
C GLU A 71 10.64 -18.94 -9.20
N THR A 72 10.64 -19.96 -8.32
CA THR A 72 9.43 -20.48 -7.69
C THR A 72 9.52 -20.40 -6.18
N PHE A 73 8.44 -20.03 -5.52
CA PHE A 73 8.40 -19.81 -4.07
C PHE A 73 7.68 -20.92 -3.29
N ALA A 74 7.04 -21.86 -3.99
CA ALA A 74 6.41 -23.06 -3.43
C ALA A 74 6.23 -24.12 -4.52
N ALA A 75 5.70 -25.29 -4.16
CA ALA A 75 5.25 -26.27 -5.14
C ALA A 75 4.04 -25.74 -5.95
N PRO A 76 3.83 -26.18 -7.20
CA PRO A 76 2.70 -25.73 -8.01
C PRO A 76 1.35 -26.19 -7.43
N PHE A 77 0.26 -25.53 -7.84
CA PHE A 77 -1.10 -25.88 -7.42
C PHE A 77 -1.44 -27.37 -7.60
N SER A 78 -0.94 -28.01 -8.67
CA SER A 78 -1.15 -29.45 -8.91
C SER A 78 -0.61 -30.36 -7.80
N ALA A 79 0.37 -29.90 -7.03
CA ALA A 79 0.90 -30.59 -5.86
C ALA A 79 0.30 -30.09 -4.53
N LEU A 80 -0.16 -28.84 -4.47
CA LEU A 80 -0.70 -28.21 -3.26
C LEU A 80 -2.22 -28.37 -3.12
N GLY A 81 -2.95 -28.70 -4.18
CA GLY A 81 -4.42 -28.66 -4.21
C GLY A 81 -5.12 -29.51 -3.14
N SER A 82 -4.45 -30.54 -2.59
CA SER A 82 -4.97 -31.35 -1.48
C SER A 82 -4.91 -30.66 -0.11
N LEU A 83 -4.23 -29.52 0.01
CA LEU A 83 -4.13 -28.74 1.26
C LEU A 83 -5.43 -27.97 1.56
N ILE A 84 -6.25 -27.74 0.54
CA ILE A 84 -7.59 -27.18 0.69
C ILE A 84 -8.62 -28.32 0.59
N PRO A 85 -9.75 -28.26 1.32
CA PRO A 85 -10.85 -29.20 1.12
C PRO A 85 -11.23 -29.24 -0.36
N SER A 86 -11.76 -30.37 -0.86
CA SER A 86 -12.23 -30.45 -2.25
C SER A 86 -13.26 -29.35 -2.51
N VAL A 87 -12.86 -28.28 -3.19
CA VAL A 87 -13.72 -27.14 -3.50
C VAL A 87 -14.29 -27.36 -4.90
N ALA A 88 -15.61 -27.34 -5.03
CA ALA A 88 -16.24 -27.31 -6.34
C ALA A 88 -15.90 -25.96 -7.01
N THR A 89 -15.69 -25.97 -8.32
CA THR A 89 -15.53 -24.74 -9.11
C THR A 89 -16.76 -24.54 -9.98
N THR A 90 -17.14 -23.30 -10.20
CA THR A 90 -18.22 -22.92 -11.13
C THR A 90 -17.94 -21.55 -11.73
N THR A 91 -18.83 -21.10 -12.61
CA THR A 91 -18.77 -19.81 -13.30
C THR A 91 -20.12 -19.12 -13.17
N TRP A 92 -20.11 -17.79 -13.15
CA TRP A 92 -21.33 -16.99 -13.10
C TRP A 92 -21.28 -15.90 -14.17
N GLY A 93 -22.46 -15.38 -14.53
CA GLY A 93 -22.57 -14.28 -15.49
C GLY A 93 -22.18 -12.93 -14.90
N SER A 94 -22.71 -11.89 -15.53
CA SER A 94 -22.68 -10.53 -15.00
C SER A 94 -24.06 -10.13 -14.48
N TRP A 95 -24.09 -9.27 -13.47
CA TRP A 95 -25.33 -8.71 -12.93
C TRP A 95 -25.56 -7.31 -13.49
N ASP A 96 -26.76 -7.08 -14.01
CA ASP A 96 -27.23 -5.80 -14.53
C ASP A 96 -28.62 -5.50 -13.91
N PRO A 97 -28.79 -4.40 -13.15
CA PRO A 97 -30.05 -4.05 -12.51
C PRO A 97 -31.20 -3.77 -13.50
N ASN A 98 -30.88 -3.59 -14.79
CA ASN A 98 -31.84 -3.31 -15.87
C ASN A 98 -32.09 -4.55 -16.76
N ALA A 99 -31.47 -5.70 -16.46
CA ALA A 99 -31.69 -6.93 -17.20
C ALA A 99 -33.16 -7.37 -17.10
N THR A 100 -33.72 -7.82 -18.23
CA THR A 100 -35.10 -8.34 -18.30
C THR A 100 -35.18 -9.84 -18.04
N ALA A 101 -34.06 -10.56 -18.20
CA ALA A 101 -33.96 -11.97 -17.91
C ALA A 101 -33.52 -12.18 -16.46
N THR A 102 -34.21 -13.09 -15.74
CA THR A 102 -33.83 -13.50 -14.40
C THR A 102 -33.38 -14.96 -14.41
N ALA A 103 -32.38 -15.27 -13.58
CA ALA A 103 -31.94 -16.65 -13.37
C ALA A 103 -33.06 -17.48 -12.74
N THR A 104 -33.17 -18.76 -13.15
CA THR A 104 -34.28 -19.66 -12.77
C THR A 104 -33.83 -20.91 -12.01
N ASP A 105 -32.53 -21.03 -11.74
CA ASP A 105 -31.89 -22.15 -11.05
C ASP A 105 -32.04 -22.09 -9.53
N PHE A 106 -33.24 -21.75 -9.02
CA PHE A 106 -33.55 -21.59 -7.59
C PHE A 106 -33.32 -22.84 -6.73
N HIS A 107 -33.15 -24.01 -7.35
CA HIS A 107 -32.82 -25.26 -6.66
C HIS A 107 -31.33 -25.41 -6.36
N ASP A 108 -30.47 -24.69 -7.09
CA ASP A 108 -29.04 -24.64 -6.80
C ASP A 108 -28.76 -23.56 -5.76
N LYS A 109 -28.34 -23.99 -4.57
CA LYS A 109 -27.98 -23.10 -3.47
C LYS A 109 -26.94 -22.05 -3.88
N TYR A 110 -26.04 -22.38 -4.81
CA TYR A 110 -24.97 -21.50 -5.29
C TYR A 110 -25.13 -21.13 -6.77
N GLY A 111 -26.33 -21.35 -7.32
CA GLY A 111 -26.65 -21.01 -8.71
C GLY A 111 -26.67 -19.50 -8.98
N SER A 112 -26.94 -19.16 -10.23
CA SER A 112 -27.03 -17.79 -10.74
C SER A 112 -28.13 -16.98 -10.05
N ALA A 113 -29.25 -17.61 -9.67
CA ALA A 113 -30.32 -16.96 -8.91
C ALA A 113 -29.84 -16.51 -7.52
N SER A 114 -29.17 -17.40 -6.78
CA SER A 114 -28.62 -17.10 -5.45
C SER A 114 -27.53 -16.03 -5.51
N TRP A 115 -26.66 -16.11 -6.53
CA TRP A 115 -25.62 -15.11 -6.75
C TRP A 115 -26.21 -13.74 -7.10
N SER A 116 -27.19 -13.68 -8.01
CA SER A 116 -27.87 -12.43 -8.37
C SER A 116 -28.60 -11.80 -7.17
N ALA A 117 -29.14 -12.62 -6.27
CA ALA A 117 -29.79 -12.13 -5.06
C ALA A 117 -28.82 -11.37 -4.13
N LEU A 118 -27.51 -11.67 -4.14
CA LEU A 118 -26.51 -10.90 -3.40
C LEU A 118 -26.46 -9.45 -3.91
N TRP A 119 -26.48 -9.28 -5.24
CA TRP A 119 -26.51 -7.96 -5.86
C TRP A 119 -27.84 -7.23 -5.68
N GLU A 120 -28.97 -7.92 -5.77
CA GLU A 120 -30.28 -7.30 -5.48
C GLU A 120 -30.38 -6.81 -4.04
N ASN A 121 -29.74 -7.49 -3.07
CA ASN A 121 -29.64 -7.02 -1.69
C ASN A 121 -28.74 -5.78 -1.54
N ALA A 122 -27.71 -5.64 -2.38
CA ALA A 122 -26.83 -4.48 -2.41
C ALA A 122 -27.45 -3.28 -3.17
N ARG A 123 -28.37 -3.54 -4.11
CA ARG A 123 -28.99 -2.55 -5.00
C ARG A 123 -29.48 -1.27 -4.32
N PRO A 124 -30.12 -1.28 -3.13
CA PRO A 124 -30.54 -0.06 -2.47
C PRO A 124 -29.40 0.91 -2.08
N PHE A 125 -28.16 0.42 -2.09
CA PHE A 125 -26.95 1.18 -1.74
C PHE A 125 -26.10 1.54 -2.96
N LEU A 126 -26.47 1.08 -4.15
CA LEU A 126 -25.80 1.37 -5.41
C LEU A 126 -26.51 2.53 -6.11
N ASN A 127 -25.92 3.73 -6.07
CA ASN A 127 -26.48 4.91 -6.73
C ASN A 127 -25.99 4.95 -8.19
N ASN A 128 -26.92 5.09 -9.14
CA ASN A 128 -26.60 5.21 -10.56
C ASN A 128 -25.70 4.08 -11.10
N PHE A 129 -25.98 2.83 -10.70
CA PHE A 129 -25.38 1.63 -11.29
C PHE A 129 -25.87 1.43 -12.72
N THR A 130 -25.37 2.27 -13.63
CA THR A 130 -25.69 2.28 -15.05
C THR A 130 -24.44 2.30 -15.93
N SER A 131 -23.26 2.54 -15.34
CA SER A 131 -22.00 2.58 -16.06
C SER A 131 -21.56 1.17 -16.45
N THR A 132 -21.48 0.95 -17.76
CA THR A 132 -20.75 -0.17 -18.36
C THR A 132 -19.42 0.38 -18.84
N GLY A 133 -18.33 -0.32 -18.54
CA GLY A 133 -17.00 0.04 -19.05
C GLY A 133 -16.94 -0.01 -20.58
N ILE A 134 -15.87 0.54 -21.13
CA ILE A 134 -15.52 0.48 -22.55
C ILE A 134 -15.24 -0.98 -22.96
N TYR A 135 -14.63 -1.75 -22.06
CA TYR A 135 -14.22 -3.12 -22.31
C TYR A 135 -15.08 -4.13 -21.52
N SER A 136 -15.23 -5.32 -22.11
CA SER A 136 -15.92 -6.48 -21.52
C SER A 136 -15.11 -7.77 -21.62
N THR A 137 -13.89 -7.68 -22.17
CA THR A 137 -12.93 -8.77 -22.32
C THR A 137 -11.52 -8.20 -22.21
N THR A 138 -10.55 -9.01 -21.76
CA THR A 138 -9.16 -8.58 -21.61
C THR A 138 -8.57 -8.10 -22.93
N VAL A 139 -8.00 -6.89 -22.90
CA VAL A 139 -7.40 -6.23 -24.05
C VAL A 139 -5.99 -6.77 -24.29
N SER A 140 -5.66 -7.02 -25.57
CA SER A 140 -4.28 -7.32 -25.96
C SER A 140 -3.42 -6.06 -25.89
N PRO A 141 -2.25 -6.09 -25.23
CA PRO A 141 -1.41 -4.91 -25.05
C PRO A 141 -0.78 -4.47 -26.37
N THR A 142 -0.55 -3.17 -26.50
CA THR A 142 0.19 -2.55 -27.59
C THR A 142 1.59 -2.13 -27.13
N PRO A 143 2.62 -2.17 -28.00
CA PRO A 143 3.96 -1.72 -27.64
C PRO A 143 3.99 -0.25 -27.26
N VAL A 144 4.72 0.08 -26.18
CA VAL A 144 4.93 1.47 -25.75
C VAL A 144 5.87 2.19 -26.73
N PRO A 145 5.45 3.33 -27.33
CA PRO A 145 6.32 4.11 -28.21
C PRO A 145 7.59 4.60 -27.49
N SER A 146 8.75 4.52 -28.14
CA SER A 146 10.02 5.00 -27.55
C SER A 146 10.00 6.48 -27.19
N ALA A 147 9.18 7.29 -27.88
CA ALA A 147 8.99 8.70 -27.58
C ALA A 147 8.33 8.93 -26.21
N GLU A 148 7.51 8.00 -25.73
CA GLU A 148 6.93 8.06 -24.38
C GLU A 148 7.95 7.69 -23.30
N LEU A 149 9.09 7.08 -23.66
CA LEU A 149 10.13 6.66 -22.71
C LEU A 149 11.26 7.67 -22.57
N ILE A 150 11.15 8.85 -23.19
CA ILE A 150 12.13 9.94 -23.05
C ILE A 150 12.00 10.53 -21.65
N LEU A 151 13.11 10.58 -20.91
CA LEU A 151 13.13 11.17 -19.58
C LEU A 151 12.81 12.68 -19.66
N PRO A 152 11.95 13.19 -18.78
CA PRO A 152 11.68 14.61 -18.67
C PRO A 152 12.92 15.39 -18.20
N PRO A 153 12.95 16.71 -18.41
CA PRO A 153 13.93 17.59 -17.79
C PRO A 153 14.01 17.39 -16.27
N ARG A 154 15.24 17.37 -15.73
CA ARG A 154 15.48 17.29 -14.29
C ARG A 154 15.06 18.59 -13.60
N ASP A 155 14.59 18.47 -12.36
CA ASP A 155 14.45 19.63 -11.49
C ASP A 155 15.83 20.24 -11.17
N TYR A 156 15.86 21.54 -10.91
CA TYR A 156 17.11 22.25 -10.57
C TYR A 156 17.74 21.75 -9.26
N PHE A 157 16.90 21.45 -8.27
CA PHE A 157 17.31 20.83 -7.02
C PHE A 157 17.04 19.33 -7.10
N GLY A 158 18.03 18.54 -6.71
CA GLY A 158 17.91 17.09 -6.64
C GLY A 158 18.65 16.53 -5.43
N PRO A 159 18.50 15.23 -5.18
CA PRO A 159 19.22 14.52 -4.14
C PRO A 159 20.73 14.71 -4.26
N THR A 160 21.39 14.97 -3.12
CA THR A 160 22.84 15.19 -3.05
C THR A 160 23.58 14.09 -2.28
N ASP A 161 22.87 13.10 -1.76
CA ASP A 161 23.46 11.93 -1.12
C ASP A 161 24.10 10.98 -2.15
N CYS A 162 25.03 10.15 -1.66
CA CYS A 162 25.83 9.22 -2.46
C CYS A 162 25.64 7.75 -2.06
N TYR A 163 24.51 7.43 -1.45
CA TYR A 163 24.20 6.09 -0.97
C TYR A 163 23.56 5.22 -2.07
N ASN A 164 23.82 3.91 -2.01
CA ASN A 164 23.22 2.91 -2.88
C ASN A 164 22.21 2.06 -2.09
N PHE A 165 21.18 1.54 -2.76
CA PHE A 165 20.31 0.53 -2.18
C PHE A 165 21.06 -0.80 -2.01
N PRO A 166 20.75 -1.59 -0.96
CA PRO A 166 21.31 -2.93 -0.80
C PRO A 166 20.98 -3.86 -1.98
N ASP A 167 21.81 -4.88 -2.19
CA ASP A 167 21.53 -5.91 -3.20
C ASP A 167 20.16 -6.57 -2.95
N GLY A 168 19.40 -6.77 -4.03
CA GLY A 168 18.08 -7.37 -3.96
C GLY A 168 17.00 -6.47 -3.35
N PHE A 169 17.23 -5.15 -3.27
CA PHE A 169 16.23 -4.19 -2.82
C PHE A 169 14.95 -4.27 -3.66
N ILE A 170 13.82 -4.45 -2.98
CA ILE A 170 12.50 -4.54 -3.60
C ILE A 170 12.05 -3.13 -3.99
N TYR A 171 11.70 -2.92 -5.26
CA TYR A 171 11.06 -1.69 -5.67
C TYR A 171 9.94 -1.88 -6.67
N GLY A 172 8.83 -1.21 -6.43
CA GLY A 172 7.64 -1.39 -7.23
C GLY A 172 6.62 -0.29 -7.08
N VAL A 173 5.44 -0.59 -7.62
CA VAL A 173 4.26 0.25 -7.53
C VAL A 173 3.07 -0.57 -7.04
N ALA A 174 2.13 0.09 -6.39
CA ALA A 174 0.91 -0.51 -5.87
C ALA A 174 -0.34 0.02 -6.58
N GLY A 175 -1.33 -0.85 -6.66
CA GLY A 175 -2.74 -0.52 -6.79
C GLY A 175 -3.57 -1.50 -5.94
N SER A 176 -4.87 -1.25 -5.86
CA SER A 176 -5.81 -2.16 -5.19
C SER A 176 -7.02 -2.38 -6.08
N ALA A 177 -7.55 -3.60 -6.06
CA ALA A 177 -8.58 -4.02 -6.99
C ALA A 177 -9.83 -3.12 -6.96
N ALA A 178 -10.33 -2.81 -5.76
CA ALA A 178 -11.49 -1.94 -5.60
C ALA A 178 -11.27 -0.52 -6.18
N GLN A 179 -10.02 -0.07 -6.32
CA GLN A 179 -9.69 1.28 -6.76
C GLN A 179 -9.36 1.35 -8.27
N ILE A 180 -8.89 0.25 -8.87
CA ILE A 180 -8.38 0.23 -10.26
C ILE A 180 -9.13 -0.72 -11.21
N GLU A 181 -9.74 -1.81 -10.73
CA GLU A 181 -10.20 -2.89 -11.61
C GLU A 181 -11.45 -2.53 -12.41
N GLY A 182 -12.47 -2.01 -11.73
CA GLY A 182 -13.82 -1.92 -12.25
C GLY A 182 -14.43 -3.31 -12.41
N ALA A 183 -15.22 -3.51 -13.48
CA ALA A 183 -15.89 -4.79 -13.75
C ALA A 183 -16.66 -5.31 -12.51
N THR A 184 -17.30 -4.38 -11.79
CA THR A 184 -17.77 -4.55 -10.41
C THR A 184 -18.73 -5.71 -10.20
N SER A 185 -19.57 -6.00 -11.20
CA SER A 185 -20.58 -7.07 -11.16
C SER A 185 -20.38 -8.13 -12.24
N HIS A 186 -19.18 -8.20 -12.84
CA HIS A 186 -18.89 -9.11 -13.94
C HIS A 186 -18.29 -10.43 -13.46
N GLU A 187 -18.49 -11.47 -14.26
CA GLU A 187 -17.83 -12.78 -14.13
C GLU A 187 -17.89 -13.34 -12.71
N GLY A 188 -19.07 -13.27 -12.08
CA GLY A 188 -19.29 -13.87 -10.76
C GLY A 188 -18.77 -13.10 -9.55
N LYS A 189 -18.22 -11.88 -9.70
CA LYS A 189 -17.92 -11.03 -8.52
C LYS A 189 -19.19 -10.78 -7.70
N ALA A 190 -19.13 -10.98 -6.39
CA ALA A 190 -20.16 -10.57 -5.45
C ALA A 190 -19.91 -9.14 -4.90
N PRO A 191 -20.93 -8.47 -4.34
CA PRO A 191 -20.77 -7.14 -3.79
C PRO A 191 -19.94 -7.16 -2.49
N SER A 192 -19.13 -6.12 -2.32
CA SER A 192 -18.25 -5.88 -1.18
C SER A 192 -18.54 -4.53 -0.52
N ALA A 193 -17.97 -4.31 0.67
CA ALA A 193 -18.01 -3.03 1.37
C ALA A 193 -17.53 -1.87 0.50
N ALA A 194 -16.44 -2.08 -0.26
CA ALA A 194 -15.88 -1.06 -1.14
C ALA A 194 -16.83 -0.64 -2.27
N ASP A 195 -17.72 -1.53 -2.73
CA ASP A 195 -18.67 -1.22 -3.81
C ASP A 195 -19.78 -0.25 -3.37
N ILE A 196 -20.03 -0.12 -2.07
CA ILE A 196 -21.09 0.74 -1.51
C ILE A 196 -20.57 1.85 -0.58
N ILE A 197 -19.27 1.89 -0.27
CA ILE A 197 -18.69 2.78 0.75
C ILE A 197 -18.93 4.28 0.47
N ALA A 198 -18.98 4.67 -0.80
CA ALA A 198 -19.16 6.05 -1.25
C ALA A 198 -20.64 6.47 -1.27
N LYS A 199 -21.36 6.24 -0.17
CA LYS A 199 -22.76 6.65 -0.03
C LYS A 199 -22.87 8.16 -0.23
N ASP A 200 -23.81 8.56 -1.09
CA ASP A 200 -24.12 9.97 -1.40
C ASP A 200 -23.05 10.77 -2.18
N GLN A 201 -22.01 10.12 -2.74
CA GLN A 201 -21.03 10.78 -3.62
C GLN A 201 -21.45 10.75 -5.10
N PRO A 202 -21.16 11.81 -5.88
CA PRO A 202 -21.55 11.91 -7.29
C PRO A 202 -20.75 10.97 -8.21
N SER A 203 -19.59 10.48 -7.78
CA SER A 203 -18.69 9.60 -8.55
C SER A 203 -18.64 8.16 -7.99
N GLN A 204 -19.80 7.47 -8.01
CA GLN A 204 -19.83 6.02 -7.89
C GLN A 204 -19.44 5.40 -9.23
N ASP A 205 -18.13 5.42 -9.52
CA ASP A 205 -17.63 4.86 -10.75
C ASP A 205 -17.27 3.39 -10.56
N TYR A 206 -18.15 2.53 -11.04
CA TYR A 206 -17.99 1.07 -11.08
C TYR A 206 -17.07 0.60 -12.22
N VAL A 207 -16.55 1.54 -13.02
CA VAL A 207 -15.63 1.32 -14.14
C VAL A 207 -14.19 1.57 -13.67
N THR A 208 -13.97 2.58 -12.83
CA THR A 208 -12.64 2.98 -12.31
C THR A 208 -11.63 3.20 -13.47
N ASP A 209 -10.51 2.47 -13.46
CA ASP A 209 -9.48 2.54 -14.50
C ASP A 209 -9.60 1.38 -15.51
N GLU A 210 -10.63 0.52 -15.40
CA GLU A 210 -10.78 -0.71 -16.19
C GLU A 210 -9.55 -1.63 -16.20
N ASN A 211 -8.75 -1.61 -15.13
CA ASN A 211 -7.55 -2.45 -15.04
C ASN A 211 -7.90 -3.94 -15.16
N TYR A 212 -9.11 -4.38 -14.77
CA TYR A 212 -9.56 -5.77 -14.98
C TYR A 212 -9.46 -6.22 -16.45
N TYR A 213 -9.66 -5.30 -17.40
CA TYR A 213 -9.50 -5.58 -18.83
C TYR A 213 -8.18 -5.04 -19.41
N LEU A 214 -7.60 -4.01 -18.81
CA LEU A 214 -6.40 -3.33 -19.30
C LEU A 214 -5.09 -3.73 -18.60
N TYR A 215 -5.11 -4.66 -17.64
CA TYR A 215 -3.93 -5.01 -16.84
C TYR A 215 -2.71 -5.39 -17.71
N LYS A 216 -2.91 -6.04 -18.87
CA LYS A 216 -1.79 -6.36 -19.78
C LYS A 216 -1.15 -5.10 -20.35
N GLN A 217 -1.96 -4.09 -20.71
CA GLN A 217 -1.44 -2.80 -21.18
C GLN A 217 -0.76 -2.02 -20.06
N ASP A 218 -1.32 -2.03 -18.85
CA ASP A 218 -0.71 -1.38 -17.68
C ASP A 218 0.63 -2.04 -17.31
N ILE A 219 0.71 -3.38 -17.28
CA ILE A 219 1.96 -4.11 -17.01
C ILE A 219 3.00 -3.88 -18.12
N GLU A 220 2.60 -3.83 -19.39
CA GLU A 220 3.51 -3.49 -20.50
C GLU A 220 4.16 -2.12 -20.28
N ARG A 221 3.37 -1.13 -19.85
CA ARG A 221 3.85 0.22 -19.54
C ARG A 221 4.82 0.22 -18.37
N LEU A 222 4.45 -0.43 -17.27
CA LEU A 222 5.29 -0.52 -16.08
C LEU A 222 6.63 -1.23 -16.36
N ALA A 223 6.61 -2.31 -17.13
CA ALA A 223 7.83 -3.01 -17.54
C ALA A 223 8.70 -2.14 -18.47
N ALA A 224 8.08 -1.41 -19.41
CA ALA A 224 8.80 -0.56 -20.35
C ALA A 224 9.57 0.59 -19.68
N ILE A 225 9.04 1.15 -18.58
CA ILE A 225 9.73 2.21 -17.83
C ILE A 225 10.71 1.67 -16.78
N GLY A 226 10.65 0.38 -16.44
CA GLY A 226 11.64 -0.29 -15.57
C GLY A 226 11.16 -0.68 -14.17
N VAL A 227 9.85 -0.68 -13.90
CA VAL A 227 9.28 -1.08 -12.60
C VAL A 227 9.47 -2.59 -12.38
N LYS A 228 9.98 -3.01 -11.21
CA LYS A 228 10.28 -4.44 -10.93
C LYS A 228 9.19 -5.20 -10.22
N TYR A 229 8.49 -4.57 -9.27
CA TYR A 229 7.42 -5.21 -8.52
C TYR A 229 6.06 -4.57 -8.81
N TYR A 230 5.05 -5.39 -9.06
CA TYR A 230 3.67 -4.96 -9.21
C TYR A 230 2.83 -5.49 -8.05
N SER A 231 2.40 -4.58 -7.17
CA SER A 231 1.55 -4.90 -6.03
C SER A 231 0.09 -4.67 -6.37
N PHE A 232 -0.73 -5.69 -6.17
CA PHE A 232 -2.18 -5.66 -6.37
C PHE A 232 -2.90 -6.44 -5.26
N SER A 233 -4.21 -6.27 -5.15
CA SER A 233 -5.05 -7.08 -4.26
C SER A 233 -5.92 -8.05 -5.06
N ILE A 234 -6.29 -9.17 -4.45
CA ILE A 234 -7.26 -10.11 -5.02
C ILE A 234 -8.56 -9.94 -4.21
N PRO A 235 -9.66 -9.47 -4.82
CA PRO A 235 -10.97 -9.40 -4.20
C PRO A 235 -11.46 -10.77 -3.75
N TRP A 236 -11.71 -10.89 -2.45
CA TRP A 236 -12.35 -12.06 -1.86
C TRP A 236 -13.66 -12.40 -2.60
N THR A 237 -14.47 -11.39 -2.89
CA THR A 237 -15.77 -11.57 -3.55
C THR A 237 -15.68 -12.04 -5.01
N ARG A 238 -14.52 -11.97 -5.66
CA ARG A 238 -14.32 -12.59 -6.98
C ARG A 238 -14.00 -14.07 -6.86
N ILE A 239 -13.12 -14.46 -5.93
CA ILE A 239 -12.65 -15.84 -5.77
C ILE A 239 -13.72 -16.72 -5.11
N LEU A 240 -14.33 -16.23 -4.03
CA LEU A 240 -15.32 -16.95 -3.23
C LEU A 240 -16.57 -16.09 -3.04
N PRO A 241 -17.45 -15.99 -4.06
CA PRO A 241 -18.53 -15.01 -4.09
C PRO A 241 -19.50 -15.08 -2.92
N PHE A 242 -19.74 -16.27 -2.36
CA PHE A 242 -20.64 -16.46 -1.22
C PHE A 242 -19.96 -16.27 0.14
N ALA A 243 -18.63 -16.10 0.18
CA ALA A 243 -17.84 -15.86 1.39
C ALA A 243 -17.99 -16.89 2.53
N VAL A 244 -18.43 -18.12 2.23
CA VAL A 244 -18.66 -19.18 3.22
C VAL A 244 -17.82 -20.41 2.87
N PRO A 245 -17.12 -21.03 3.84
CA PRO A 245 -16.39 -22.27 3.60
C PRO A 245 -17.26 -23.37 2.96
N GLY A 246 -16.75 -23.97 1.89
CA GLY A 246 -17.45 -25.02 1.13
C GLY A 246 -18.42 -24.52 0.05
N SER A 247 -18.59 -23.20 -0.12
CA SER A 247 -19.21 -22.68 -1.35
C SER A 247 -18.29 -22.86 -2.56
N PRO A 248 -18.82 -22.97 -3.78
CA PRO A 248 -17.99 -23.08 -4.98
C PRO A 248 -17.05 -21.88 -5.18
N VAL A 249 -15.86 -22.15 -5.70
CA VAL A 249 -14.89 -21.13 -6.16
C VAL A 249 -15.24 -20.71 -7.58
N ASN A 250 -15.06 -19.43 -7.86
CA ASN A 250 -15.24 -18.87 -9.19
C ASN A 250 -14.04 -19.16 -10.09
N GLN A 251 -14.23 -20.04 -11.08
CA GLN A 251 -13.16 -20.42 -12.00
C GLN A 251 -12.68 -19.24 -12.85
N GLN A 252 -13.59 -18.34 -13.27
CA GLN A 252 -13.22 -17.18 -14.08
C GLN A 252 -12.24 -16.26 -13.35
N ALA A 253 -12.44 -16.07 -12.04
CA ALA A 253 -11.51 -15.28 -11.23
C ALA A 253 -10.16 -15.98 -11.06
N ILE A 254 -10.13 -17.30 -10.85
CA ILE A 254 -8.88 -18.07 -10.80
C ILE A 254 -8.11 -17.94 -12.12
N ASP A 255 -8.80 -18.04 -13.26
CA ASP A 255 -8.20 -17.90 -14.58
C ASP A 255 -7.66 -16.47 -14.81
N HIS A 256 -8.42 -15.45 -14.42
CA HIS A 256 -8.00 -14.04 -14.51
C HIS A 256 -6.71 -13.77 -13.74
N TYR A 257 -6.63 -14.15 -12.46
CA TYR A 257 -5.43 -13.87 -11.66
C TYR A 257 -4.24 -14.78 -12.05
N ASN A 258 -4.48 -15.97 -12.60
CA ASN A 258 -3.41 -16.74 -13.24
C ASN A 258 -2.83 -15.97 -14.43
N ASP A 259 -3.66 -15.51 -15.37
CA ASP A 259 -3.19 -14.77 -16.57
C ASP A 259 -2.50 -13.46 -16.19
N LEU A 260 -3.01 -12.74 -15.18
CA LEU A 260 -2.36 -11.54 -14.64
C LEU A 260 -0.98 -11.84 -14.07
N ILE A 261 -0.88 -12.81 -13.15
CA ILE A 261 0.39 -13.18 -12.51
C ILE A 261 1.41 -13.69 -13.54
N ASP A 262 0.97 -14.54 -14.46
CA ASP A 262 1.83 -15.07 -15.51
C ASP A 262 2.32 -13.95 -16.45
N PHE A 263 1.47 -12.97 -16.74
CA PHE A 263 1.86 -11.83 -17.57
C PHE A 263 2.84 -10.90 -16.86
N VAL A 264 2.68 -10.64 -15.56
CA VAL A 264 3.68 -9.90 -14.74
C VAL A 264 5.05 -10.58 -14.86
N ILE A 265 5.10 -11.89 -14.66
CA ILE A 265 6.35 -12.66 -14.71
C ILE A 265 6.94 -12.68 -16.11
N ALA A 266 6.12 -12.86 -17.15
CA ALA A 266 6.56 -12.84 -18.55
C ALA A 266 7.23 -11.51 -18.94
N LYS A 267 6.87 -10.40 -18.27
CA LYS A 267 7.49 -9.08 -18.44
C LYS A 267 8.71 -8.84 -17.55
N GLY A 268 9.17 -9.85 -16.83
CA GLY A 268 10.35 -9.81 -15.96
C GLY A 268 10.11 -9.10 -14.64
N MET A 269 8.84 -8.84 -14.31
CA MET A 269 8.40 -8.23 -13.06
C MET A 269 8.01 -9.32 -12.05
N LEU A 270 7.84 -8.94 -10.78
CA LEU A 270 7.41 -9.83 -9.70
C LEU A 270 6.11 -9.36 -9.05
N PRO A 271 5.15 -10.26 -8.79
CA PRO A 271 3.88 -9.88 -8.16
C PRO A 271 4.03 -9.74 -6.64
N VAL A 272 3.27 -8.80 -6.06
CA VAL A 272 3.02 -8.71 -4.62
C VAL A 272 1.52 -8.75 -4.42
N VAL A 273 1.02 -9.73 -3.63
CA VAL A 273 -0.42 -9.98 -3.53
C VAL A 273 -0.95 -9.60 -2.14
N THR A 274 -1.96 -8.74 -2.12
CA THR A 274 -2.73 -8.42 -0.90
C THR A 274 -4.05 -9.18 -0.88
N LEU A 275 -4.36 -9.90 0.20
CA LEU A 275 -5.54 -10.77 0.29
C LEU A 275 -6.84 -10.01 0.58
N ILE A 276 -6.81 -8.98 1.45
CA ILE A 276 -7.96 -8.09 1.65
C ILE A 276 -7.50 -6.63 1.68
N HIS A 277 -8.16 -5.81 0.87
CA HIS A 277 -7.88 -4.39 0.73
C HIS A 277 -9.18 -3.59 0.84
N PHE A 278 -9.78 -3.64 2.04
CA PHE A 278 -11.02 -2.94 2.42
C PHE A 278 -12.30 -3.44 1.73
N ASP A 279 -12.19 -4.46 0.89
CA ASP A 279 -13.24 -5.07 0.08
C ASP A 279 -13.88 -6.29 0.76
N THR A 280 -14.22 -6.16 2.06
CA THR A 280 -14.93 -7.22 2.81
C THR A 280 -16.26 -7.60 2.11
N PRO A 281 -16.58 -8.89 1.91
CA PRO A 281 -17.87 -9.32 1.34
C PRO A 281 -19.07 -8.75 2.10
N LEU A 282 -20.09 -8.25 1.40
CA LEU A 282 -21.26 -7.63 2.04
C LEU A 282 -22.07 -8.60 2.92
N GLN A 283 -21.89 -9.90 2.75
CA GLN A 283 -22.51 -10.94 3.55
C GLN A 283 -22.19 -10.79 5.04
N PHE A 284 -21.03 -10.27 5.41
CA PHE A 284 -20.68 -10.00 6.81
C PHE A 284 -21.51 -8.87 7.43
N TYR A 285 -22.16 -8.06 6.61
CA TYR A 285 -23.08 -6.98 7.00
C TYR A 285 -24.55 -7.33 6.75
N ALA A 286 -24.88 -8.53 6.25
CA ALA A 286 -26.21 -8.84 5.70
C ALA A 286 -27.38 -8.63 6.68
N ALA A 287 -27.15 -8.78 8.00
CA ALA A 287 -28.16 -8.48 9.01
C ALA A 287 -28.55 -6.99 9.05
N ASN A 288 -27.60 -6.10 8.74
CA ASN A 288 -27.80 -4.66 8.64
C ASN A 288 -26.66 -4.03 7.81
N VAL A 289 -26.84 -3.89 6.49
CA VAL A 289 -25.82 -3.32 5.59
C VAL A 289 -25.44 -1.89 5.99
N SER A 290 -26.35 -1.15 6.62
CA SER A 290 -26.06 0.21 7.11
C SER A 290 -25.02 0.23 8.24
N SER A 291 -24.75 -0.91 8.89
CA SER A 291 -23.71 -0.99 9.92
C SER A 291 -22.30 -0.72 9.38
N LEU A 292 -22.10 -0.81 8.06
CA LEU A 292 -20.86 -0.38 7.41
C LEU A 292 -20.47 1.06 7.79
N TYR A 293 -21.47 1.93 7.99
CA TYR A 293 -21.30 3.34 8.32
C TYR A 293 -21.33 3.63 9.83
N ASP A 294 -21.41 2.58 10.66
CA ASP A 294 -21.38 2.75 12.11
C ASP A 294 -20.02 3.33 12.53
N LYS A 295 -20.07 4.28 13.48
CA LYS A 295 -18.85 4.86 14.03
C LYS A 295 -18.07 3.78 14.81
N PRO A 296 -16.82 3.47 14.43
CA PRO A 296 -16.00 2.51 15.16
C PRO A 296 -15.53 3.07 16.51
N SER A 297 -15.22 2.16 17.45
CA SER A 297 -14.63 2.49 18.75
C SER A 297 -13.09 2.47 18.73
N VAL A 298 -12.48 1.78 17.76
CA VAL A 298 -11.02 1.64 17.65
C VAL A 298 -10.49 2.28 16.36
N GLY A 299 -10.75 1.67 15.21
CA GLY A 299 -10.24 2.09 13.90
C GLY A 299 -10.98 3.28 13.29
N TYR A 300 -10.95 3.38 11.97
CA TYR A 300 -11.58 4.48 11.21
C TYR A 300 -12.89 4.10 10.52
N ASN A 301 -13.03 2.84 10.13
CA ASN A 301 -14.18 2.29 9.44
C ASN A 301 -14.58 0.93 10.05
N ASN A 302 -15.78 0.46 9.73
CA ASN A 302 -16.25 -0.87 10.10
C ASN A 302 -15.98 -1.87 8.96
N GLY A 303 -14.96 -2.73 9.10
CA GLY A 303 -14.66 -3.81 8.17
C GLY A 303 -15.38 -5.13 8.41
N ALA A 304 -16.29 -5.19 9.39
CA ALA A 304 -16.97 -6.40 9.86
C ALA A 304 -16.05 -7.51 10.40
N TYR A 305 -14.79 -7.19 10.73
CA TYR A 305 -13.80 -8.16 11.23
C TYR A 305 -14.18 -8.77 12.58
N GLN A 306 -15.06 -8.13 13.35
CA GLN A 306 -15.63 -8.62 14.60
C GLN A 306 -16.69 -9.72 14.41
N ASN A 307 -17.12 -10.01 13.18
CA ASN A 307 -18.09 -11.07 12.92
C ASN A 307 -17.48 -12.43 13.32
N GLU A 308 -18.23 -13.25 14.08
CA GLU A 308 -17.76 -14.52 14.63
C GLU A 308 -17.29 -15.54 13.57
N THR A 309 -17.78 -15.41 12.33
CA THR A 309 -17.41 -16.29 11.21
C THR A 309 -16.27 -15.72 10.34
N PHE A 310 -15.84 -14.48 10.59
CA PHE A 310 -14.89 -13.78 9.73
C PHE A 310 -13.56 -14.51 9.60
N VAL A 311 -12.97 -14.93 10.73
CA VAL A 311 -11.65 -15.58 10.74
C VAL A 311 -11.66 -16.86 9.91
N ASP A 312 -12.60 -17.77 10.17
CA ASP A 312 -12.70 -19.04 9.45
C ASP A 312 -12.92 -18.84 7.95
N ALA A 313 -13.81 -17.90 7.60
CA ALA A 313 -14.14 -17.60 6.22
C ALA A 313 -12.98 -16.93 5.46
N PHE A 314 -12.32 -15.95 6.08
CA PHE A 314 -11.19 -15.23 5.48
C PHE A 314 -9.97 -16.12 5.35
N VAL A 315 -9.68 -16.94 6.38
CA VAL A 315 -8.58 -17.94 6.30
C VAL A 315 -8.87 -18.97 5.23
N HIS A 316 -10.12 -19.45 5.09
CA HIS A 316 -10.47 -20.38 4.02
C HIS A 316 -10.23 -19.77 2.63
N TYR A 317 -10.66 -18.53 2.41
CA TYR A 317 -10.37 -17.77 1.20
C TYR A 317 -8.86 -17.60 0.96
N GLY A 318 -8.11 -17.14 1.96
CA GLY A 318 -6.67 -16.95 1.85
C GLY A 318 -5.92 -18.26 1.54
N LYS A 319 -6.37 -19.39 2.10
CA LYS A 319 -5.83 -20.72 1.77
C LYS A 319 -6.06 -21.09 0.31
N ILE A 320 -7.25 -20.83 -0.24
CA ILE A 320 -7.53 -21.06 -1.67
C ILE A 320 -6.56 -20.24 -2.51
N VAL A 321 -6.50 -18.92 -2.31
CA VAL A 321 -5.64 -18.02 -3.09
C VAL A 321 -4.17 -18.40 -2.98
N MET A 322 -3.64 -18.60 -1.77
CA MET A 322 -2.25 -19.00 -1.57
C MET A 322 -1.94 -20.35 -2.22
N THR A 323 -2.82 -21.35 -2.13
CA THR A 323 -2.61 -22.66 -2.76
C THR A 323 -2.52 -22.55 -4.29
N HIS A 324 -3.30 -21.67 -4.90
CA HIS A 324 -3.32 -21.47 -6.35
C HIS A 324 -2.09 -20.72 -6.88
N PHE A 325 -1.53 -19.78 -6.11
CA PHE A 325 -0.53 -18.83 -6.63
C PHE A 325 0.80 -18.77 -5.85
N ALA A 326 0.96 -19.51 -4.75
CA ALA A 326 2.19 -19.48 -3.92
C ALA A 326 3.46 -19.93 -4.65
N ASP A 327 3.33 -20.68 -5.73
CA ASP A 327 4.45 -21.08 -6.57
C ASP A 327 5.11 -19.87 -7.26
N ARG A 328 4.33 -18.83 -7.58
CA ARG A 328 4.75 -17.66 -8.37
C ARG A 328 4.85 -16.36 -7.58
N VAL A 329 4.19 -16.28 -6.41
CA VAL A 329 4.11 -15.05 -5.63
C VAL A 329 5.17 -14.99 -4.50
N PRO A 330 6.17 -14.08 -4.59
CA PRO A 330 7.22 -13.95 -3.58
C PRO A 330 6.80 -13.23 -2.30
N ILE A 331 5.78 -12.37 -2.36
CA ILE A 331 5.40 -11.50 -1.25
C ILE A 331 3.87 -11.47 -1.11
N TRP A 332 3.41 -11.85 0.08
CA TRP A 332 2.02 -11.89 0.48
C TRP A 332 1.76 -10.87 1.58
N VAL A 333 0.67 -10.13 1.42
CA VAL A 333 0.12 -9.22 2.43
C VAL A 333 -1.26 -9.74 2.81
N THR A 334 -1.47 -10.11 4.07
CA THR A 334 -2.78 -10.62 4.51
C THR A 334 -3.81 -9.50 4.58
N PHE A 335 -3.49 -8.39 5.26
CA PHE A 335 -4.38 -7.24 5.43
C PHE A 335 -3.71 -5.96 4.95
N ASN A 336 -4.45 -5.14 4.19
CA ASN A 336 -4.12 -3.74 4.00
C ASN A 336 -4.55 -2.91 5.21
N GLU A 337 -3.63 -2.14 5.80
CA GLU A 337 -3.87 -1.16 6.87
C GLU A 337 -4.90 -1.63 7.92
N ALA A 338 -4.65 -2.77 8.56
CA ALA A 338 -5.71 -3.49 9.26
C ALA A 338 -6.47 -2.66 10.31
N PHE A 339 -5.77 -1.78 11.04
CA PHE A 339 -6.38 -0.87 12.02
C PHE A 339 -7.49 -0.01 11.41
N THR A 340 -7.34 0.45 10.16
CA THR A 340 -8.28 1.35 9.48
C THR A 340 -9.69 0.76 9.45
N TYR A 341 -9.82 -0.58 9.39
CA TYR A 341 -11.10 -1.29 9.29
C TYR A 341 -11.48 -2.09 10.55
N CYS A 342 -10.71 -1.94 11.64
CA CYS A 342 -11.06 -2.55 12.93
C CYS A 342 -12.15 -1.75 13.64
N GLN A 343 -13.39 -2.26 13.67
CA GLN A 343 -14.48 -1.58 14.38
C GLN A 343 -14.23 -1.46 15.88
N ASN A 344 -13.73 -2.53 16.52
CA ASN A 344 -13.67 -2.67 17.98
C ASN A 344 -12.57 -3.65 18.44
N GLY A 345 -12.56 -4.03 19.73
CA GLY A 345 -11.58 -4.95 20.30
C GLY A 345 -11.58 -6.35 19.67
N HIS A 346 -12.77 -6.90 19.39
CA HIS A 346 -12.92 -8.19 18.72
C HIS A 346 -12.37 -8.19 17.28
N ALA A 347 -12.51 -7.07 16.55
CA ALA A 347 -11.95 -6.94 15.22
C ALA A 347 -10.41 -7.04 15.21
N VAL A 348 -9.73 -6.45 16.21
CA VAL A 348 -8.28 -6.53 16.35
C VAL A 348 -7.83 -7.98 16.60
N ASP A 349 -8.53 -8.71 17.48
CA ASP A 349 -8.27 -10.13 17.75
C ASP A 349 -8.44 -11.00 16.48
N SER A 350 -9.53 -10.80 15.74
CA SER A 350 -9.78 -11.51 14.48
C SER A 350 -8.67 -11.29 13.45
N VAL A 351 -8.19 -10.05 13.27
CA VAL A 351 -7.10 -9.73 12.35
C VAL A 351 -5.83 -10.47 12.72
N ILE A 352 -5.43 -10.45 13.99
CA ILE A 352 -4.20 -11.10 14.47
C ILE A 352 -4.28 -12.61 14.26
N LYS A 353 -5.40 -13.23 14.66
CA LYS A 353 -5.60 -14.68 14.53
C LYS A 353 -5.64 -15.12 13.07
N ALA A 354 -6.35 -14.39 12.22
CA ALA A 354 -6.41 -14.71 10.79
C ALA A 354 -5.05 -14.56 10.10
N HIS A 355 -4.30 -13.49 10.40
CA HIS A 355 -2.95 -13.31 9.89
C HIS A 355 -2.05 -14.48 10.31
N ALA A 356 -2.06 -14.84 11.60
CA ALA A 356 -1.27 -15.94 12.13
C ALA A 356 -1.58 -17.27 11.41
N GLN A 357 -2.86 -17.61 11.26
CA GLN A 357 -3.26 -18.84 10.58
C GLN A 357 -2.79 -18.91 9.13
N LEU A 358 -2.84 -17.79 8.39
CA LEU A 358 -2.36 -17.74 7.00
C LEU A 358 -0.83 -17.76 6.91
N TYR A 359 -0.13 -17.11 7.85
CA TYR A 359 1.32 -17.19 7.95
C TYR A 359 1.80 -18.63 8.16
N HIS A 360 1.23 -19.35 9.14
CA HIS A 360 1.57 -20.74 9.40
C HIS A 360 1.15 -21.65 8.25
N PHE A 361 -0.01 -21.42 7.63
CA PHE A 361 -0.41 -22.17 6.46
C PHE A 361 0.63 -22.07 5.32
N TYR A 362 1.08 -20.86 5.00
CA TYR A 362 2.06 -20.64 3.94
C TYR A 362 3.42 -21.30 4.26
N HIS A 363 3.94 -21.13 5.47
CA HIS A 363 5.27 -21.62 5.79
C HIS A 363 5.34 -23.10 6.20
N GLU A 364 4.30 -23.64 6.84
CA GLU A 364 4.34 -24.99 7.42
C GLU A 364 3.59 -26.04 6.59
N GLN A 365 2.56 -25.62 5.83
CA GLN A 365 1.77 -26.56 5.01
C GLN A 365 2.11 -26.44 3.54
N ILE A 366 2.19 -25.21 3.01
CA ILE A 366 2.66 -24.97 1.64
C ILE A 366 4.18 -25.16 1.52
N ASN A 367 4.93 -25.00 2.62
CA ASN A 367 6.40 -24.92 2.63
C ASN A 367 6.92 -23.79 1.72
N GLY A 368 6.23 -22.65 1.73
CA GLY A 368 6.58 -21.48 0.94
C GLY A 368 7.84 -20.77 1.44
N THR A 369 8.68 -20.33 0.51
CA THR A 369 9.95 -19.62 0.76
C THR A 369 9.83 -18.10 0.63
N GLY A 370 8.69 -17.61 0.14
CA GLY A 370 8.37 -16.19 0.04
C GLY A 370 8.14 -15.53 1.40
N LYS A 371 7.67 -14.29 1.35
CA LYS A 371 7.44 -13.44 2.53
C LYS A 371 5.95 -13.29 2.78
N VAL A 372 5.51 -13.35 4.03
CA VAL A 372 4.11 -13.12 4.43
C VAL A 372 4.05 -12.06 5.52
N GLY A 373 3.33 -10.97 5.28
CA GLY A 373 3.17 -9.87 6.22
C GLY A 373 1.76 -9.30 6.23
N MET A 374 1.57 -8.19 6.95
CA MET A 374 0.42 -7.31 6.85
C MET A 374 0.92 -5.87 6.73
N LYS A 375 0.11 -5.00 6.14
CA LYS A 375 0.38 -3.56 6.13
C LYS A 375 -0.23 -2.94 7.40
N TYR A 376 0.59 -2.28 8.20
CA TYR A 376 0.12 -1.55 9.38
C TYR A 376 -0.64 -0.28 9.00
N SER A 377 -1.27 0.37 9.99
CA SER A 377 -1.90 1.67 9.76
C SER A 377 -0.88 2.80 9.81
N ASN A 378 -1.38 3.96 9.45
CA ASN A 378 -0.80 4.69 8.36
C ASN A 378 -0.29 6.04 8.81
N LEU A 379 -0.14 6.29 10.11
CA LEU A 379 0.04 7.65 10.62
C LEU A 379 0.99 7.61 11.82
N PHE A 380 2.23 8.03 11.61
CA PHE A 380 3.18 8.23 12.72
C PHE A 380 2.96 9.59 13.39
N GLY A 381 2.56 9.58 14.66
CA GLY A 381 2.37 10.78 15.46
C GLY A 381 3.68 11.25 16.11
N VAL A 382 3.98 12.55 16.01
CA VAL A 382 5.06 13.18 16.79
C VAL A 382 4.48 14.23 17.74
N PRO A 383 5.11 14.50 18.89
CA PRO A 383 4.59 15.47 19.84
C PRO A 383 4.59 16.88 19.24
N LEU A 384 3.52 17.64 19.46
CA LEU A 384 3.44 19.06 19.09
C LEU A 384 4.53 19.90 19.77
N ASP A 385 4.90 19.53 21.01
CA ASP A 385 6.04 20.10 21.73
C ASP A 385 6.78 18.98 22.45
N PRO A 386 8.00 18.62 22.02
CA PRO A 386 8.76 17.53 22.65
C PRO A 386 9.21 17.85 24.08
N LEU A 387 9.12 19.11 24.52
CA LEU A 387 9.41 19.52 25.91
C LEU A 387 8.17 19.48 26.81
N ASN A 388 6.98 19.26 26.25
CA ASN A 388 5.75 19.11 27.00
C ASN A 388 5.40 17.63 27.16
N THR A 389 5.47 17.12 28.39
CA THR A 389 5.21 15.71 28.71
C THR A 389 3.85 15.23 28.20
N SER A 390 2.78 16.04 28.28
CA SER A 390 1.46 15.59 27.83
C SER A 390 1.38 15.41 26.31
N HIS A 391 2.14 16.19 25.54
CA HIS A 391 2.21 16.04 24.09
C HIS A 391 2.99 14.77 23.71
N VAL A 392 4.05 14.46 24.46
CA VAL A 392 4.83 13.22 24.29
C VAL A 392 3.99 11.99 24.62
N GLU A 393 3.26 12.02 25.74
CA GLU A 393 2.33 10.96 26.13
C GLU A 393 1.24 10.74 25.08
N ALA A 394 0.63 11.81 24.57
CA ALA A 394 -0.38 11.72 23.52
C ALA A 394 0.16 11.11 22.21
N ALA A 395 1.38 11.49 21.79
CA ALA A 395 2.01 10.90 20.62
C ALA A 395 2.32 9.40 20.83
N ASN A 396 2.78 9.00 22.02
CA ASN A 396 3.02 7.60 22.36
C ASN A 396 1.73 6.79 22.37
N ASP A 397 0.66 7.30 22.99
CA ASP A 397 -0.66 6.67 22.99
C ASP A 397 -1.18 6.47 21.57
N TYR A 398 -1.06 7.49 20.72
CA TYR A 398 -1.46 7.41 19.33
C TYR A 398 -0.69 6.32 18.57
N ASN A 399 0.64 6.31 18.66
CA ASN A 399 1.47 5.31 18.00
C ASN A 399 1.23 3.88 18.55
N ASN A 400 0.89 3.76 19.85
CA ASN A 400 0.51 2.48 20.44
C ASN A 400 -0.74 1.89 19.76
N PHE A 401 -1.75 2.70 19.47
CA PHE A 401 -2.95 2.25 18.76
C PHE A 401 -2.66 1.93 17.28
N GLN A 402 -1.83 2.71 16.61
CA GLN A 402 -1.56 2.53 15.19
C GLN A 402 -0.72 1.28 14.89
N VAL A 403 0.27 1.00 15.73
CA VAL A 403 1.27 -0.04 15.47
C VAL A 403 1.31 -1.10 16.56
N ALA A 404 1.39 -0.70 17.83
CA ALA A 404 1.73 -1.63 18.91
C ALA A 404 0.63 -2.66 19.22
N ILE A 405 -0.64 -2.38 18.90
CA ILE A 405 -1.73 -3.37 19.09
C ILE A 405 -1.53 -4.63 18.24
N PHE A 406 -0.88 -4.51 17.07
CA PHE A 406 -0.50 -5.65 16.23
C PHE A 406 0.97 -6.01 16.41
N GLY A 407 1.84 -5.00 16.57
CA GLY A 407 3.28 -5.17 16.62
C GLY A 407 3.76 -5.91 17.87
N ASN A 408 3.17 -5.64 19.04
CA ASN A 408 3.57 -6.30 20.28
C ASN A 408 3.29 -7.82 20.25
N PRO A 409 2.08 -8.29 19.90
CA PRO A 409 1.82 -9.73 19.80
C PRO A 409 2.72 -10.40 18.76
N ILE A 410 2.84 -9.80 17.57
CA ILE A 410 3.44 -10.47 16.42
C ILE A 410 4.98 -10.50 16.49
N HIS A 411 5.60 -9.38 16.81
CA HIS A 411 7.06 -9.26 16.81
C HIS A 411 7.68 -9.59 18.16
N LEU A 412 7.04 -9.19 19.25
CA LEU A 412 7.60 -9.31 20.60
C LEU A 412 7.06 -10.53 21.36
N GLY A 413 5.96 -11.14 20.90
CA GLY A 413 5.28 -12.21 21.63
C GLY A 413 4.72 -11.74 22.97
N THR A 414 4.34 -10.47 23.05
CA THR A 414 3.77 -9.84 24.25
C THR A 414 2.37 -9.33 23.97
N ASP A 415 1.53 -9.34 25.00
CA ASP A 415 0.15 -8.85 24.93
C ASP A 415 0.06 -7.35 24.56
N TYR A 416 -1.16 -6.86 24.30
CA TYR A 416 -1.44 -5.50 23.86
C TYR A 416 -0.85 -4.41 24.79
N PRO A 417 -0.56 -3.20 24.27
CA PRO A 417 -0.12 -2.08 25.09
C PRO A 417 -1.15 -1.74 26.20
N ALA A 418 -0.65 -1.31 27.36
CA ALA A 418 -1.50 -1.06 28.54
C ALA A 418 -2.64 -0.06 28.25
N VAL A 419 -2.34 1.00 27.49
CA VAL A 419 -3.33 2.02 27.11
C VAL A 419 -4.50 1.45 26.29
N TYR A 420 -4.24 0.45 25.45
CA TYR A 420 -5.30 -0.21 24.68
C TYR A 420 -6.21 -1.03 25.60
N LYS A 421 -5.62 -1.80 26.52
CA LYS A 421 -6.37 -2.59 27.50
C LYS A 421 -7.20 -1.75 28.47
N GLU A 422 -6.76 -0.53 28.76
CA GLU A 422 -7.50 0.41 29.59
C GLU A 422 -8.66 1.08 28.83
N ARG A 423 -8.44 1.45 27.56
CA ARG A 423 -9.37 2.30 26.80
C ARG A 423 -10.33 1.56 25.88
N VAL A 424 -10.11 0.28 25.59
CA VAL A 424 -10.96 -0.52 24.72
C VAL A 424 -11.65 -1.60 25.56
N PRO A 425 -12.89 -1.37 26.02
CA PRO A 425 -13.53 -2.24 27.01
C PRO A 425 -13.77 -3.68 26.54
N ASP A 426 -13.90 -3.88 25.22
CA ASP A 426 -14.18 -5.15 24.58
C ASP A 426 -12.93 -5.79 23.95
N TYR A 427 -11.72 -5.41 24.36
CA TYR A 427 -10.51 -6.11 23.94
C TYR A 427 -10.54 -7.57 24.39
N VAL A 428 -10.02 -8.46 23.55
CA VAL A 428 -9.92 -9.89 23.85
C VAL A 428 -8.50 -10.20 24.32
N PRO A 429 -8.25 -10.53 25.60
CA PRO A 429 -6.89 -10.82 26.09
C PRO A 429 -6.24 -11.98 25.35
N LEU A 430 -4.97 -11.85 24.97
CA LEU A 430 -4.21 -12.94 24.37
C LEU A 430 -3.65 -13.86 25.44
N THR A 431 -3.95 -15.15 25.32
CA THR A 431 -3.41 -16.18 26.21
C THR A 431 -1.95 -16.46 25.89
N LYS A 432 -1.28 -17.23 26.75
CA LYS A 432 0.09 -17.68 26.48
C LYS A 432 0.18 -18.54 25.21
N GLU A 433 -0.83 -19.37 24.98
CA GLU A 433 -0.95 -20.20 23.77
C GLU A 433 -1.12 -19.34 22.52
N ASP A 434 -1.98 -18.31 22.58
CA ASP A 434 -2.13 -17.35 21.49
C ASP A 434 -0.79 -16.68 21.17
N LEU A 435 -0.09 -16.14 22.18
CA LEU A 435 1.19 -15.45 21.98
C LEU A 435 2.29 -16.37 21.46
N ASP A 436 2.33 -17.64 21.89
CA ASP A 436 3.31 -18.60 21.38
C ASP A 436 3.02 -19.04 19.94
N TYR A 437 1.75 -19.05 19.53
CA TYR A 437 1.35 -19.24 18.13
C TYR A 437 1.60 -17.98 17.27
N ILE A 438 1.35 -16.79 17.81
CA ILE A 438 1.44 -15.52 17.07
C ILE A 438 2.88 -15.03 16.90
N LYS A 439 3.77 -15.27 17.88
CA LYS A 439 5.09 -14.64 17.86
C LYS A 439 5.98 -15.14 16.72
N GLY A 440 6.90 -14.29 16.29
CA GLY A 440 7.99 -14.67 15.38
C GLY A 440 7.57 -14.73 13.91
N GLN A 441 6.36 -14.26 13.61
CA GLN A 441 5.89 -14.08 12.25
C GLN A 441 6.60 -12.88 11.65
N ARG A 442 7.33 -13.10 10.55
CA ARG A 442 8.12 -12.04 9.90
C ARG A 442 7.20 -11.18 9.05
N ILE A 443 6.59 -10.15 9.63
CA ILE A 443 5.87 -9.17 8.83
C ILE A 443 6.86 -8.28 8.08
N PHE A 444 6.58 -8.07 6.80
CA PHE A 444 7.07 -6.96 6.02
C PHE A 444 5.86 -6.11 5.61
N GLY A 445 5.81 -4.84 6.03
CA GLY A 445 4.83 -3.92 5.48
C GLY A 445 4.49 -2.77 6.40
N GLU A 446 5.05 -1.60 6.12
CA GLU A 446 4.55 -0.34 6.65
C GLU A 446 4.13 0.51 5.45
N PRO A 447 2.84 0.83 5.29
CA PRO A 447 2.45 1.97 4.49
C PRO A 447 2.78 3.23 5.31
N MET A 448 3.40 4.20 4.65
CA MET A 448 3.89 5.42 5.27
C MET A 448 2.99 6.57 4.88
N ARG A 449 2.09 6.93 5.79
CA ARG A 449 1.62 8.31 5.90
C ARG A 449 2.08 8.87 7.24
N ILE A 450 2.42 10.15 7.26
CA ILE A 450 2.83 10.84 8.48
C ILE A 450 1.76 11.88 8.73
N LEU A 451 0.81 11.56 9.60
CA LEU A 451 -0.18 12.54 10.03
C LEU A 451 0.40 13.29 11.21
N LEU A 452 0.99 14.44 10.91
CA LEU A 452 1.23 15.44 11.92
C LEU A 452 -0.01 16.31 12.00
N SER A 453 -0.56 16.42 13.19
CA SER A 453 -1.69 17.31 13.45
C SER A 453 -1.42 18.71 12.89
N TRP A 454 -2.51 19.34 12.44
CA TRP A 454 -2.59 20.71 11.95
C TRP A 454 -1.80 21.70 12.81
N GLY A 455 -0.81 22.34 12.19
CA GLY A 455 -0.01 23.42 12.76
C GLY A 455 1.07 22.93 13.72
N GLY A 456 2.33 23.06 13.32
CA GLY A 456 3.44 23.04 14.26
C GLY A 456 3.24 24.12 15.34
N LYS A 457 3.93 23.99 16.47
CA LYS A 457 3.81 24.85 17.67
C LYS A 457 3.75 26.37 17.39
N PHE A 458 4.32 26.81 16.26
CA PHE A 458 4.42 28.22 15.85
C PHE A 458 3.52 28.60 14.66
N GLY A 459 2.52 27.78 14.31
CA GLY A 459 1.56 28.07 13.23
C GLY A 459 2.03 27.74 11.81
N TRP A 460 3.23 27.18 11.65
CA TRP A 460 3.72 26.65 10.37
C TRP A 460 3.21 25.23 10.15
N ASN A 461 2.91 24.87 8.90
CA ASN A 461 2.70 23.47 8.55
C ASN A 461 3.99 22.68 8.74
N VAL A 462 3.84 21.39 9.03
CA VAL A 462 4.95 20.46 9.24
C VAL A 462 5.76 20.16 7.97
N GLY A 463 5.19 20.49 6.80
CA GLY A 463 5.74 20.26 5.49
C GLY A 463 4.86 20.88 4.40
N TYR A 464 5.18 20.60 3.15
CA TYR A 464 4.36 21.01 2.00
C TYR A 464 3.11 20.13 1.90
N ALA A 465 1.92 20.73 1.90
CA ALA A 465 0.65 20.01 1.92
C ALA A 465 0.26 19.47 0.53
N SER A 466 -0.39 18.32 0.52
CA SER A 466 -0.99 17.70 -0.68
C SER A 466 -2.46 18.12 -0.88
N GLN A 467 -3.12 17.57 -1.90
CA GLN A 467 -4.57 17.69 -2.10
C GLN A 467 -5.39 17.06 -0.95
N THR A 468 -4.76 16.17 -0.16
CA THR A 468 -5.38 15.45 0.96
C THR A 468 -4.59 15.70 2.24
N TYR A 469 -4.68 14.80 3.23
CA TYR A 469 -4.00 14.92 4.52
C TYR A 469 -2.47 14.64 4.45
N VAL A 470 -1.91 14.25 3.30
CA VAL A 470 -0.48 13.94 3.15
C VAL A 470 0.37 15.21 3.07
N TYR A 471 1.58 15.16 3.65
CA TYR A 471 2.59 16.21 3.58
C TYR A 471 3.93 15.66 3.07
N ILE A 472 4.76 16.52 2.47
CA ILE A 472 6.17 16.23 2.20
C ILE A 472 6.97 16.41 3.50
N THR A 473 7.22 15.30 4.21
CA THR A 473 7.84 15.24 5.55
C THR A 473 8.93 14.14 5.65
N PRO A 474 9.93 14.13 4.76
CA PRO A 474 10.86 13.00 4.60
C PRO A 474 11.69 12.69 5.86
N THR A 475 12.05 13.68 6.67
CA THR A 475 12.83 13.44 7.90
C THR A 475 12.05 12.67 8.96
N TYR A 476 10.74 12.93 9.06
CA TYR A 476 9.86 12.20 9.98
C TYR A 476 9.69 10.74 9.58
N LEU A 477 9.81 10.44 8.28
CA LEU A 477 9.85 9.08 7.81
C LEU A 477 11.06 8.34 8.40
N ARG A 478 12.26 8.91 8.28
CA ARG A 478 13.47 8.29 8.84
C ARG A 478 13.34 8.03 10.34
N HIS A 479 12.72 8.96 11.08
CA HIS A 479 12.39 8.75 12.50
C HIS A 479 11.42 7.59 12.71
N TYR A 480 10.39 7.45 11.88
CA TYR A 480 9.44 6.35 11.98
C TYR A 480 10.11 4.99 11.71
N LEU A 481 10.91 4.89 10.64
CA LEU A 481 11.68 3.68 10.33
C LEU A 481 12.62 3.29 11.47
N SER A 482 13.28 4.28 12.07
CA SER A 482 14.11 4.08 13.26
C SER A 482 13.30 3.61 14.47
N TYR A 483 12.11 4.18 14.71
CA TYR A 483 11.21 3.76 15.79
C TYR A 483 10.80 2.29 15.64
N LEU A 484 10.34 1.90 14.46
CA LEU A 484 9.93 0.54 14.15
C LEU A 484 11.07 -0.45 14.33
N TRP A 485 12.24 -0.15 13.74
CA TRP A 485 13.41 -1.00 13.83
C TRP A 485 13.91 -1.15 15.26
N ASN A 486 13.97 -0.06 16.03
CA ASN A 486 14.44 -0.11 17.40
C ASN A 486 13.47 -0.81 18.35
N THR A 487 12.16 -0.80 18.03
CA THR A 487 11.12 -1.44 18.83
C THR A 487 11.02 -2.93 18.51
N TYR A 488 10.90 -3.29 17.22
CA TYR A 488 10.53 -4.64 16.81
C TYR A 488 11.68 -5.46 16.23
N ARG A 489 12.76 -4.81 15.76
CA ARG A 489 13.92 -5.47 15.11
C ARG A 489 13.53 -6.39 13.94
N SER A 490 12.43 -6.06 13.27
CA SER A 490 11.94 -6.75 12.08
C SER A 490 12.30 -5.97 10.82
N PRO A 491 12.70 -6.63 9.72
CA PRO A 491 12.98 -5.94 8.46
C PRO A 491 11.72 -5.25 7.90
N ILE A 492 11.90 -4.09 7.30
CA ILE A 492 10.77 -3.23 6.87
C ILE A 492 10.70 -3.20 5.34
N ILE A 493 9.50 -3.35 4.79
CA ILE A 493 9.20 -2.93 3.41
C ILE A 493 8.25 -1.76 3.53
N VAL A 494 8.58 -0.64 2.90
CA VAL A 494 7.67 0.48 2.72
C VAL A 494 6.68 0.06 1.65
N THR A 495 5.47 -0.32 2.03
CA THR A 495 4.55 -0.98 1.10
C THR A 495 3.62 -0.03 0.36
N GLU A 496 3.45 1.20 0.87
CA GLU A 496 2.75 2.28 0.19
C GLU A 496 3.29 3.64 0.67
N PHE A 497 3.50 4.56 -0.26
CA PHE A 497 3.76 5.97 0.00
C PHE A 497 3.50 6.74 -1.30
N GLY A 498 2.85 7.89 -1.20
CA GLY A 498 2.25 8.57 -2.35
C GLY A 498 1.91 10.02 -2.05
N PHE A 499 1.79 10.83 -3.10
CA PHE A 499 1.56 12.27 -2.94
C PHE A 499 0.60 12.81 -4.01
N PRO A 500 -0.63 13.22 -3.64
CA PRO A 500 -1.57 13.81 -4.57
C PRO A 500 -1.32 15.31 -4.71
N VAL A 501 -0.86 15.74 -5.87
CA VAL A 501 -0.55 17.16 -6.11
C VAL A 501 -1.84 18.00 -6.05
N VAL A 502 -1.77 19.13 -5.35
CA VAL A 502 -2.90 20.05 -5.18
C VAL A 502 -3.47 20.47 -6.53
N ASN A 503 -4.78 20.27 -6.70
CA ASN A 503 -5.57 20.64 -7.87
C ASN A 503 -5.10 20.03 -9.21
N GLU A 504 -4.33 18.94 -9.18
CA GLU A 504 -3.74 18.35 -10.39
C GLU A 504 -4.81 17.89 -11.40
N ALA A 505 -5.93 17.34 -10.91
CA ALA A 505 -7.05 16.88 -11.73
C ALA A 505 -7.61 17.96 -12.69
N ALA A 506 -7.52 19.23 -12.31
CA ALA A 506 -8.04 20.35 -13.08
C ALA A 506 -7.00 20.97 -14.04
N LEU A 507 -5.75 20.51 -14.01
CA LEU A 507 -4.68 21.05 -14.85
C LEU A 507 -4.74 20.48 -16.26
N PRO A 508 -4.27 21.22 -17.29
CA PRO A 508 -4.05 20.66 -18.62
C PRO A 508 -3.08 19.48 -18.58
N LEU A 509 -3.25 18.49 -19.47
CA LEU A 509 -2.44 17.27 -19.52
C LEU A 509 -0.94 17.54 -19.38
N ALA A 510 -0.38 18.45 -20.19
CA ALA A 510 1.05 18.77 -20.16
C ALA A 510 1.58 19.23 -18.78
N GLN A 511 0.73 19.84 -17.95
CA GLN A 511 1.10 20.24 -16.58
C GLN A 511 0.95 19.07 -15.60
N GLN A 512 -0.02 18.17 -15.80
CA GLN A 512 -0.12 16.93 -15.03
C GLN A 512 1.08 16.02 -15.26
N LEU A 513 1.60 15.96 -16.50
CA LEU A 513 2.75 15.12 -16.84
C LEU A 513 4.06 15.62 -16.22
N PHE A 514 4.17 16.91 -15.88
CA PHE A 514 5.35 17.52 -15.27
C PHE A 514 5.11 17.82 -13.78
N ASP A 515 4.84 16.77 -13.01
CA ASP A 515 4.44 16.80 -11.60
C ASP A 515 5.63 16.90 -10.62
N SER A 516 6.41 17.98 -10.71
CA SER A 516 7.58 18.19 -9.84
C SER A 516 7.32 18.04 -8.33
N PRO A 517 6.17 18.46 -7.75
CA PRO A 517 5.94 18.24 -6.31
C PRO A 517 5.87 16.75 -5.92
N ARG A 518 5.28 15.89 -6.76
CA ARG A 518 5.27 14.44 -6.54
C ARG A 518 6.66 13.83 -6.74
N SER A 519 7.41 14.31 -7.74
CA SER A 519 8.83 13.93 -7.92
C SER A 519 9.66 14.25 -6.67
N GLN A 520 9.52 15.46 -6.12
CA GLN A 520 10.21 15.88 -4.90
C GLN A 520 9.84 15.02 -3.69
N TYR A 521 8.57 14.63 -3.56
CA TYR A 521 8.13 13.71 -2.52
C TYR A 521 8.88 12.38 -2.60
N TYR A 522 8.83 11.69 -3.74
CA TYR A 522 9.48 10.38 -3.89
C TYR A 522 10.99 10.46 -3.68
N LEU A 523 11.65 11.42 -4.34
CA LEU A 523 13.11 11.59 -4.24
C LEU A 523 13.56 11.88 -2.81
N SER A 524 12.87 12.80 -2.11
CA SER A 524 13.25 13.15 -0.74
C SER A 524 12.98 12.02 0.26
N PHE A 525 11.88 11.28 0.10
CA PHE A 525 11.57 10.12 0.94
C PHE A 525 12.58 9.00 0.72
N MET A 526 12.93 8.69 -0.53
CA MET A 526 13.95 7.68 -0.84
C MET A 526 15.36 8.06 -0.34
N SER A 527 15.73 9.35 -0.40
CA SER A 527 16.97 9.83 0.23
C SER A 527 16.99 9.58 1.75
N GLU A 528 15.88 9.82 2.44
CA GLU A 528 15.79 9.56 3.89
C GLU A 528 15.71 8.07 4.23
N ILE A 529 15.17 7.23 3.34
CA ILE A 529 15.25 5.77 3.43
C ILE A 529 16.70 5.31 3.33
N LEU A 530 17.46 5.77 2.33
CA LEU A 530 18.88 5.46 2.19
C LEU A 530 19.67 5.87 3.44
N LYS A 531 19.43 7.07 3.97
CA LYS A 531 20.05 7.49 5.23
C LYS A 531 19.64 6.60 6.40
N SER A 532 18.39 6.17 6.50
CA SER A 532 17.98 5.23 7.56
C SER A 532 18.75 3.90 7.48
N ILE A 533 19.04 3.41 6.28
CA ILE A 533 19.81 2.18 6.06
C ILE A 533 21.27 2.40 6.49
N TRP A 534 21.93 3.43 5.94
CA TRP A 534 23.38 3.59 6.04
C TRP A 534 23.85 4.35 7.28
N GLU A 535 23.06 5.29 7.78
CA GLU A 535 23.42 6.12 8.94
C GLU A 535 22.78 5.60 10.23
N ASP A 536 21.55 5.08 10.17
CA ASP A 536 20.84 4.60 11.37
C ASP A 536 20.88 3.08 11.54
N GLY A 537 21.33 2.34 10.53
CA GLY A 537 21.41 0.87 10.55
C GLY A 537 20.05 0.18 10.54
N VAL A 538 19.03 0.81 9.95
CA VAL A 538 17.69 0.25 9.79
C VAL A 538 17.65 -0.75 8.63
N GLN A 539 17.09 -1.94 8.85
CA GLN A 539 16.95 -2.93 7.79
C GLN A 539 15.69 -2.67 6.95
N VAL A 540 15.81 -1.78 5.96
CA VAL A 540 14.78 -1.58 4.94
C VAL A 540 15.07 -2.47 3.73
N LEU A 541 14.11 -3.33 3.36
CA LEU A 541 14.22 -4.27 2.26
C LEU A 541 13.63 -3.76 0.94
N GLY A 542 12.78 -2.74 0.99
CA GLY A 542 12.18 -2.22 -0.23
C GLY A 542 11.17 -1.11 -0.06
N VAL A 543 10.71 -0.61 -1.20
CA VAL A 543 9.70 0.44 -1.35
C VAL A 543 8.70 0.11 -2.46
N ILE A 544 7.42 0.35 -2.21
CA ILE A 544 6.35 0.16 -3.18
C ILE A 544 5.53 1.45 -3.18
N ALA A 545 5.52 2.16 -4.31
CA ALA A 545 4.91 3.48 -4.44
C ALA A 545 3.40 3.39 -4.66
N TRP A 546 2.62 4.20 -3.93
CA TRP A 546 1.19 4.39 -4.18
C TRP A 546 0.98 5.68 -5.00
N SER A 547 0.49 5.63 -6.23
CA SER A 547 0.14 4.45 -7.01
C SER A 547 0.65 4.60 -8.44
N PHE A 548 0.53 3.53 -9.20
CA PHE A 548 1.01 3.53 -10.59
C PHE A 548 0.12 4.33 -11.54
N VAL A 549 -1.11 4.64 -11.14
CA VAL A 549 -2.15 5.26 -11.98
C VAL A 549 -3.12 6.08 -11.13
N ASP A 550 -3.57 7.22 -11.64
CA ASP A 550 -4.63 8.00 -11.01
C ASP A 550 -5.89 7.14 -10.99
N ASN A 551 -6.43 6.90 -9.79
CA ASN A 551 -7.43 5.85 -9.55
C ASN A 551 -8.58 6.37 -8.67
N TRP A 552 -9.54 5.50 -8.37
CA TRP A 552 -10.69 5.82 -7.53
C TRP A 552 -10.35 5.75 -6.04
N GLU A 553 -10.24 6.89 -5.36
CA GLU A 553 -9.90 6.99 -3.94
C GLU A 553 -11.17 6.97 -3.07
N PHE A 554 -11.88 5.83 -3.09
CA PHE A 554 -13.05 5.52 -2.24
C PHE A 554 -14.23 6.51 -2.36
N GLY A 555 -14.53 6.93 -3.60
CA GLY A 555 -15.64 7.82 -3.92
C GLY A 555 -15.20 9.17 -4.47
N ASP A 556 -13.90 9.44 -4.46
CA ASP A 556 -13.32 10.66 -4.99
C ASP A 556 -12.20 10.34 -5.99
N PHE A 557 -12.19 11.10 -7.07
CA PHE A 557 -11.29 11.00 -8.19
C PHE A 557 -10.40 12.23 -8.34
N THR A 558 -10.64 13.24 -7.51
CA THR A 558 -9.89 14.50 -7.45
C THR A 558 -8.46 14.30 -6.92
N PRO A 559 -8.21 13.42 -5.93
CA PRO A 559 -6.86 13.13 -5.46
C PRO A 559 -6.10 12.26 -6.47
N HIS A 560 -5.33 12.89 -7.33
CA HIS A 560 -4.48 12.19 -8.29
C HIS A 560 -3.23 11.63 -7.57
N TYR A 561 -3.26 10.41 -7.05
CA TYR A 561 -2.07 9.77 -6.45
C TYR A 561 -1.11 9.16 -7.48
N GLY A 562 -1.59 8.90 -8.69
CA GLY A 562 -0.91 8.13 -9.69
C GLY A 562 0.33 8.81 -10.24
N MET A 563 1.34 8.01 -10.55
CA MET A 563 2.48 8.42 -11.38
C MET A 563 2.18 8.26 -12.89
N GLN A 564 0.96 7.86 -13.24
CA GLN A 564 0.36 7.99 -14.56
C GLN A 564 -1.01 8.66 -14.42
N THR A 565 -1.39 9.51 -15.37
CA THR A 565 -2.76 10.05 -15.46
C THR A 565 -3.60 9.23 -16.43
N VAL A 566 -4.91 9.19 -16.19
CA VAL A 566 -5.89 8.46 -17.00
C VAL A 566 -6.87 9.43 -17.63
N ASP A 567 -7.04 9.34 -18.95
CA ASP A 567 -8.22 9.92 -19.59
C ASP A 567 -9.41 8.99 -19.32
N ARG A 568 -10.31 9.40 -18.43
CA ARG A 568 -11.47 8.56 -18.05
C ARG A 568 -12.52 8.38 -19.14
N THR A 569 -12.40 9.09 -20.26
CA THR A 569 -13.28 8.90 -21.43
C THR A 569 -12.76 7.79 -22.34
N THR A 570 -11.45 7.69 -22.50
CA THR A 570 -10.81 6.73 -23.44
C THR A 570 -10.09 5.58 -22.72
N GLN A 571 -9.90 5.71 -21.41
CA GLN A 571 -9.06 4.86 -20.57
C GLN A 571 -7.57 4.87 -20.98
N GLU A 572 -7.11 5.87 -21.74
CA GLU A 572 -5.69 6.03 -22.09
C GLU A 572 -4.85 6.50 -20.89
N ARG A 573 -3.62 5.99 -20.78
CA ARG A 573 -2.66 6.33 -19.71
C ARG A 573 -1.52 7.17 -20.25
N HIS A 574 -1.05 8.13 -19.46
CA HIS A 574 0.14 8.93 -19.76
C HIS A 574 1.11 8.98 -18.57
N TYR A 575 2.41 8.76 -18.82
CA TYR A 575 3.43 8.84 -17.78
C TYR A 575 3.61 10.25 -17.25
N LYS A 576 3.68 10.37 -15.92
CA LYS A 576 4.12 11.59 -15.25
C LYS A 576 5.61 11.52 -14.93
N LYS A 577 6.25 12.68 -14.78
CA LYS A 577 7.67 12.84 -14.43
C LYS A 577 8.06 12.06 -13.19
N SER A 578 7.19 12.02 -12.18
CA SER A 578 7.43 11.28 -10.94
C SER A 578 7.75 9.79 -11.14
N LEU A 579 7.16 9.11 -12.13
CA LEU A 579 7.47 7.70 -12.39
C LEU A 579 8.90 7.53 -12.90
N PHE A 580 9.32 8.40 -13.82
CA PHE A 580 10.68 8.41 -14.34
C PHE A 580 11.68 8.66 -13.22
N ASP A 581 11.43 9.67 -12.39
CA ASP A 581 12.34 10.03 -11.31
C ASP A 581 12.40 8.94 -10.23
N PHE A 582 11.28 8.30 -9.91
CA PHE A 582 11.23 7.17 -8.97
C PHE A 582 12.10 6.00 -9.45
N VAL A 583 11.93 5.58 -10.71
CA VAL A 583 12.68 4.46 -11.29
C VAL A 583 14.15 4.82 -11.54
N ASP A 584 14.45 5.99 -12.14
CA ASP A 584 15.83 6.46 -12.40
C ASP A 584 16.61 6.61 -11.09
N PHE A 585 15.97 7.08 -10.02
CA PHE A 585 16.64 7.24 -8.73
C PHE A 585 17.17 5.92 -8.17
N ILE A 586 16.36 4.85 -8.27
CA ILE A 586 16.70 3.53 -7.77
C ILE A 586 17.72 2.87 -8.69
N GLN A 587 17.46 2.83 -10.01
CA GLN A 587 18.36 2.20 -10.98
C GLN A 587 19.75 2.86 -11.02
N ALA A 588 19.84 4.16 -10.76
CA ALA A 588 21.13 4.86 -10.66
C ALA A 588 21.88 4.59 -9.34
N ARG A 589 21.29 3.84 -8.41
CA ARG A 589 21.77 3.59 -7.04
C ARG A 589 21.69 2.11 -6.64
N THR A 590 21.69 1.19 -7.61
CA THR A 590 21.71 -0.27 -7.37
C THR A 590 22.97 -0.92 -7.91
#